data_AF-K1LXC0-F1
#
_entry.id   AF-K1LXC0-F1
#
_cell.length_a   1.000
_cell.length_b   1.000
_cell.length_c   1.000
_cell.angle_alpha   90.00
_cell.angle_beta   90.00
_cell.angle_gamma   90.00
#
_symmetry.space_group_name_H-M   'P 1'
#
loop_
_entity.id
_entity.type
_entity.pdbx_description
1 polymer ?
#
loop_
_entity_poly.entity_id
_entity_poly.type
_entity_poly.pdbx_seq_one_letter_code
_entity_poly.pdbx_strand_id
1 'polypeptide(L)'
;MAKTYQEEAQALAGIYVGDPNYGHKLIKVIEDYDLTQYDVELATQAWQPEMIDRRYQALGGQSYDRPPSDITTIVWHYTAVPRQYNRKIWDHKRYWRNDRGWGRGGYHCYIDSDGVLYWNNNPERIT
;
A
#
# COMPACT_ATOMS: atom_id res chain seq x y z
N MET A 1 -2.71 13.43 -21.16
CA MET A 1 -2.95 12.48 -20.05
C MET A 1 -3.55 11.22 -20.64
N ALA A 2 -3.17 10.06 -20.13
CA ALA A 2 -3.79 8.79 -20.51
C ALA A 2 -5.30 8.87 -20.25
N LYS A 3 -6.09 8.27 -21.13
CA LYS A 3 -7.56 8.28 -21.11
C LYS A 3 -8.15 6.93 -20.73
N THR A 4 -7.31 5.90 -20.63
CA THR A 4 -7.71 4.52 -20.35
C THR A 4 -6.68 3.87 -19.42
N TYR A 5 -7.11 2.86 -18.65
CA TYR A 5 -6.19 2.11 -17.78
C TYR A 5 -5.10 1.38 -18.60
N GLN A 6 -5.36 1.04 -19.87
CA GLN A 6 -4.36 0.44 -20.74
C GLN A 6 -3.25 1.44 -21.08
N GLU A 7 -3.61 2.68 -21.41
CA GLU A 7 -2.63 3.75 -21.67
C GLU A 7 -1.82 4.06 -20.41
N GLU A 8 -2.46 4.08 -19.24
CA GLU A 8 -1.80 4.25 -17.95
C GLU A 8 -0.82 3.10 -17.66
N ALA A 9 -1.28 1.85 -17.80
CA ALA A 9 -0.46 0.66 -17.56
C ALA A 9 0.77 0.62 -18.48
N GLN A 10 0.61 0.96 -19.77
CA GLN A 10 1.72 1.03 -20.72
C GLN A 10 2.71 2.14 -20.37
N ALA A 11 2.22 3.31 -19.93
CA ALA A 11 3.08 4.43 -19.54
C ALA A 11 3.96 4.14 -18.31
N LEU A 12 3.62 3.13 -17.49
CA LEU A 12 4.44 2.71 -16.35
C LEU A 12 5.74 2.00 -16.79
N ALA A 13 5.75 1.36 -17.97
CA ALA A 13 6.92 0.67 -18.48
C ALA A 13 8.03 1.67 -18.84
N GLY A 14 9.25 1.43 -18.35
CA GLY A 14 10.41 2.28 -18.62
C GLY A 14 10.52 3.56 -17.77
N ILE A 15 9.46 3.98 -17.07
CA ILE A 15 9.50 5.10 -16.11
C ILE A 15 9.71 4.59 -14.69
N TYR A 16 8.85 3.66 -14.25
CA TYR A 16 8.86 3.14 -12.87
C TYR A 16 9.36 1.70 -12.78
N VAL A 17 9.37 0.97 -13.90
CA VAL A 17 9.74 -0.44 -13.94
C VAL A 17 10.63 -0.72 -15.15
N GLY A 18 11.73 -1.44 -14.95
CA GLY A 18 12.68 -1.82 -16.01
C GLY A 18 12.23 -3.00 -16.88
N ASP A 19 11.09 -3.63 -16.57
CA ASP A 19 10.51 -4.70 -17.38
C ASP A 19 9.74 -4.09 -18.56
N PRO A 20 10.18 -4.28 -19.82
CA PRO A 20 9.53 -3.71 -20.99
C PRO A 20 8.11 -4.28 -21.22
N ASN A 21 7.76 -5.40 -20.59
CA ASN A 21 6.45 -6.04 -20.71
C ASN A 21 5.53 -5.73 -19.52
N TYR A 22 5.93 -4.85 -18.60
CA TYR A 22 5.17 -4.57 -17.38
C TYR A 22 3.72 -4.14 -17.66
N GLY A 23 3.53 -3.21 -18.59
CA GLY A 23 2.19 -2.72 -18.96
C GLY A 23 1.27 -3.83 -19.47
N HIS A 24 1.77 -4.69 -20.37
CA HIS A 24 1.00 -5.84 -20.86
C HIS A 24 0.61 -6.82 -19.74
N LYS A 25 1.53 -7.11 -18.81
CA LYS A 25 1.26 -8.01 -17.68
C LYS A 25 0.21 -7.40 -16.75
N LEU A 26 0.26 -6.09 -16.52
CA LEU A 26 -0.70 -5.40 -15.66
C LEU A 26 -2.09 -5.39 -16.30
N ILE A 27 -2.20 -5.08 -17.59
CA ILE A 27 -3.47 -5.16 -18.33
C ILE A 27 -4.05 -6.57 -18.25
N LYS A 28 -3.21 -7.60 -18.46
CA LYS A 28 -3.66 -8.99 -18.35
C LYS A 28 -4.23 -9.32 -16.97
N VAL A 29 -3.61 -8.83 -15.89
CA VAL A 29 -4.15 -9.03 -14.53
C VAL A 29 -5.48 -8.29 -14.35
N ILE A 30 -5.59 -7.06 -14.85
CA ILE A 30 -6.85 -6.30 -14.80
C ILE A 30 -7.97 -7.07 -15.51
N GLU A 31 -7.70 -7.61 -16.69
CA GLU A 31 -8.69 -8.35 -17.49
C GLU A 31 -9.00 -9.74 -16.94
N ASP A 32 -7.99 -10.53 -16.56
CA ASP A 32 -8.16 -11.91 -16.04
C ASP A 32 -9.01 -11.93 -14.75
N TYR A 33 -8.97 -10.85 -13.96
CA TYR A 33 -9.71 -10.72 -12.70
C TYR A 33 -10.87 -9.72 -12.76
N ASP A 34 -11.20 -9.19 -13.95
CA ASP A 34 -12.24 -8.19 -14.16
C ASP A 34 -12.16 -7.02 -13.15
N LEU A 35 -10.96 -6.47 -12.93
CA LEU A 35 -10.74 -5.46 -11.89
C LEU A 35 -11.46 -4.14 -12.20
N THR A 36 -11.85 -3.90 -13.45
CA THR A 36 -12.68 -2.77 -13.86
C THR A 36 -14.06 -2.77 -13.21
N GLN A 37 -14.50 -3.89 -12.64
CA GLN A 37 -15.74 -3.95 -11.85
C GLN A 37 -15.72 -3.01 -10.62
N TYR A 38 -14.53 -2.56 -10.21
CA TYR A 38 -14.34 -1.61 -9.11
C TYR A 38 -14.26 -0.14 -9.58
N ASP A 39 -14.24 0.11 -10.89
CA ASP A 39 -14.25 1.46 -11.47
C ASP A 39 -15.66 2.04 -11.36
N VAL A 40 -15.91 2.79 -10.27
CA VAL A 40 -17.20 3.42 -10.00
C VAL A 40 -17.07 4.94 -10.03
N GLU A 41 -17.92 5.62 -10.82
CA GLU A 41 -17.95 7.10 -10.87
C GLU A 41 -18.29 7.72 -9.51
N LEU A 42 -19.10 7.00 -8.72
CA LEU A 42 -19.45 7.29 -7.33
C LEU A 42 -19.53 5.95 -6.62
N ALA A 43 -18.78 5.78 -5.53
CA ALA A 43 -18.89 4.60 -4.68
C ALA A 43 -20.32 4.53 -4.10
N THR A 44 -21.18 3.72 -4.72
CA THR A 44 -22.59 3.54 -4.34
C THR A 44 -22.74 2.90 -2.97
N GLN A 45 -21.69 2.23 -2.50
CA GLN A 45 -21.51 1.76 -1.14
C GLN A 45 -20.11 2.17 -0.68
N ALA A 46 -20.03 2.95 0.39
CA ALA A 46 -18.74 3.30 0.98
C ALA A 46 -18.05 2.01 1.42
N TRP A 47 -16.87 1.72 0.86
CA TRP A 47 -16.00 0.66 1.38
C TRP A 47 -15.69 0.97 2.84
N GLN A 48 -16.18 0.13 3.76
CA GLN A 48 -15.95 0.26 5.20
C GLN A 48 -15.18 -0.97 5.66
N PRO A 49 -13.85 -1.02 5.43
CA PRO A 49 -13.05 -2.12 5.95
C PRO A 49 -13.09 -2.09 7.48
N GLU A 50 -12.96 -3.27 8.08
CA GLU A 50 -12.59 -3.31 9.49
C GLU A 50 -11.26 -2.57 9.65
N MET A 51 -11.24 -1.57 10.53
CA MET A 51 -10.05 -0.78 10.81
C MET A 51 -9.62 -0.95 12.26
N ILE A 52 -8.38 -1.38 12.45
CA ILE A 52 -7.77 -1.54 13.77
C ILE A 52 -6.73 -0.42 13.96
N ASP A 53 -7.02 0.51 14.86
CA ASP A 53 -6.08 1.55 15.28
C ASP A 53 -5.01 0.97 16.22
N ARG A 54 -3.75 1.06 15.80
CA ARG A 54 -2.58 0.57 16.51
C ARG A 54 -1.54 1.65 16.74
N ARG A 55 -1.87 2.93 16.55
CA ARG A 55 -0.91 4.04 16.66
C ARG A 55 -0.24 4.14 18.03
N TYR A 56 -0.97 3.78 19.09
CA TYR A 56 -0.46 3.73 20.47
C TYR A 56 0.19 2.39 20.85
N GLN A 57 -0.01 1.35 20.04
CA GLN A 57 0.53 0.01 20.26
C GLN A 57 1.79 -0.26 19.41
N ALA A 58 2.05 0.57 18.40
CA ALA A 58 3.21 0.45 17.55
C ALA A 58 4.47 0.93 18.29
N LEU A 59 5.44 0.03 18.46
CA LEU A 59 6.65 0.21 19.29
C LEU A 59 7.61 1.28 18.73
N GLY A 60 7.55 2.54 19.22
CA GLY A 60 8.58 3.59 19.05
C GLY A 60 8.92 4.07 17.62
N GLY A 61 9.21 5.37 17.43
CA GLY A 61 9.62 5.94 16.13
C GLY A 61 10.48 7.20 16.29
N GLN A 62 11.15 7.64 15.22
CA GLN A 62 11.86 8.92 15.20
C GLN A 62 10.90 10.07 15.60
N SER A 63 11.43 11.07 16.30
CA SER A 63 10.66 12.05 17.07
C SER A 63 10.09 13.21 16.25
N TYR A 64 10.15 13.16 14.92
CA TYR A 64 9.74 14.29 14.07
C TYR A 64 8.38 14.07 13.42
N ASP A 65 7.47 15.01 13.70
CA ASP A 65 6.19 15.14 13.02
C ASP A 65 6.28 16.31 12.03
N ARG A 66 5.82 16.10 10.79
CA ARG A 66 5.63 17.18 9.81
C ARG A 66 4.22 17.79 9.93
N PRO A 67 4.01 19.04 9.50
CA PRO A 67 2.67 19.61 9.37
C PRO A 67 1.75 18.77 8.46
N PRO A 68 0.45 18.64 8.77
CA PRO A 68 -0.50 17.96 7.90
C PRO A 68 -0.59 18.55 6.49
N SER A 69 -0.35 19.87 6.34
CA SER A 69 -0.30 20.56 5.05
C SER A 69 0.76 20.02 4.10
N ASP A 70 1.80 19.38 4.64
CA ASP A 70 2.92 18.85 3.87
C ASP A 70 2.63 17.42 3.36
N ILE A 71 1.48 16.85 3.72
CA ILE A 71 1.01 15.55 3.25
C ILE A 71 0.18 15.75 1.99
N THR A 72 0.86 15.87 0.85
CA THR A 72 0.22 16.12 -0.46
C THR A 72 0.07 14.86 -1.31
N THR A 73 0.57 13.71 -0.85
CA THR A 73 0.64 12.48 -1.65
C THR A 73 0.43 11.24 -0.79
N ILE A 74 -0.34 10.28 -1.32
CA ILE A 74 -0.46 8.93 -0.79
C ILE A 74 0.42 8.01 -1.63
N VAL A 75 1.25 7.20 -0.98
CA VAL A 75 2.10 6.22 -1.65
C VAL A 75 1.58 4.82 -1.34
N TRP A 76 1.32 4.05 -2.40
CA TRP A 76 0.98 2.64 -2.30
C TRP A 76 2.25 1.78 -2.36
N HIS A 77 2.44 0.94 -1.34
CA HIS A 77 3.51 -0.06 -1.30
C HIS A 77 2.91 -1.45 -1.25
N TYR A 78 3.58 -2.42 -1.85
CA TYR A 78 3.36 -3.84 -1.56
C TYR A 78 4.49 -4.33 -0.66
N THR A 79 4.22 -5.38 0.13
CA THR A 79 5.14 -5.85 1.19
C THR A 79 6.36 -6.61 0.66
N ALA A 80 6.46 -6.84 -0.65
CA ALA A 80 7.44 -7.74 -1.26
C ALA A 80 7.42 -9.18 -0.70
N VAL A 81 6.28 -9.60 -0.15
CA VAL A 81 6.08 -10.96 0.36
C VAL A 81 5.10 -11.72 -0.54
N PRO A 82 5.48 -12.90 -1.05
CA PRO A 82 4.57 -13.75 -1.81
C PRO A 82 3.31 -14.11 -1.04
N ARG A 83 2.15 -13.98 -1.69
CA ARG A 83 0.82 -14.20 -1.11
C ARG A 83 0.66 -15.59 -0.46
N GLN A 84 1.31 -16.62 -1.03
CA GLN A 84 1.28 -18.00 -0.54
C GLN A 84 1.75 -18.17 0.91
N TYR A 85 2.58 -17.24 1.42
CA TYR A 85 3.06 -17.30 2.80
C TYR A 85 2.06 -16.72 3.80
N ASN A 86 1.01 -16.03 3.33
CA ASN A 86 -0.02 -15.40 4.15
C ASN A 86 0.55 -14.60 5.34
N ARG A 87 1.67 -13.88 5.12
CA ARG A 87 2.34 -13.11 6.17
C ARG A 87 1.48 -11.94 6.58
N LYS A 88 1.38 -11.75 7.88
CA LYS A 88 0.56 -10.72 8.50
C LYS A 88 1.42 -9.54 8.93
N ILE A 89 0.79 -8.45 9.34
CA ILE A 89 1.49 -7.25 9.81
C ILE A 89 2.51 -7.54 10.91
N TRP A 90 2.26 -8.50 11.81
CA TRP A 90 3.22 -8.88 12.86
C TRP A 90 4.47 -9.58 12.33
N ASP A 91 4.36 -10.36 11.26
CA ASP A 91 5.53 -10.93 10.59
C ASP A 91 6.39 -9.82 9.99
N HIS A 92 5.75 -8.84 9.35
CA HIS A 92 6.45 -7.73 8.73
C HIS A 92 7.15 -6.85 9.77
N LYS A 93 6.47 -6.56 10.90
CA LYS A 93 7.07 -5.85 12.04
C LYS A 93 8.26 -6.60 12.62
N ARG A 94 8.15 -7.93 12.76
CA ARG A 94 9.27 -8.76 13.24
C ARG A 94 10.47 -8.68 12.29
N TYR A 95 10.24 -8.72 10.98
CA TYR A 95 11.30 -8.51 9.99
C TYR A 95 11.95 -7.13 10.15
N TRP A 96 11.17 -6.05 10.13
CA TRP A 96 11.69 -4.68 10.27
C TRP A 96 12.50 -4.49 11.56
N ARG A 97 12.02 -5.03 12.68
CA ARG A 97 12.73 -4.96 13.96
C ARG A 97 14.03 -5.76 13.93
N ASN A 98 13.98 -7.01 13.48
CA ASN A 98 15.11 -7.92 13.60
C ASN A 98 16.19 -7.67 12.53
N ASP A 99 15.79 -7.27 11.32
CA ASP A 99 16.70 -7.06 10.18
C ASP A 99 17.17 -5.60 10.05
N ARG A 100 16.30 -4.64 10.39
CA ARG A 100 16.57 -3.21 10.20
C ARG A 100 16.66 -2.41 11.50
N GLY A 101 16.40 -3.04 12.66
CA GLY A 101 16.35 -2.34 13.95
C GLY A 101 15.14 -1.40 14.08
N TRP A 102 14.16 -1.47 13.18
CA TRP A 102 13.03 -0.54 13.14
C TRP A 102 11.91 -1.05 14.05
N GLY A 103 11.63 -0.33 15.15
CA GLY A 103 10.60 -0.71 16.12
C GLY A 103 9.16 -0.68 15.55
N ARG A 104 8.89 0.23 14.61
CA ARG A 104 7.52 0.50 14.12
C ARG A 104 7.10 -0.18 12.82
N GLY A 105 8.03 -0.70 12.02
CA GLY A 105 7.74 -1.06 10.63
C GLY A 105 7.45 0.18 9.77
N GLY A 106 7.83 0.16 8.49
CA GLY A 106 7.97 1.39 7.69
C GLY A 106 6.68 2.11 7.29
N TYR A 107 5.52 1.45 7.27
CA TYR A 107 4.31 2.02 6.67
C TYR A 107 3.31 2.58 7.70
N HIS A 108 2.62 3.67 7.34
CA HIS A 108 1.58 4.31 8.16
C HIS A 108 0.32 3.44 8.29
N CYS A 109 -0.09 2.80 7.20
CA CYS A 109 -1.24 1.91 7.13
C CYS A 109 -0.87 0.61 6.41
N TYR A 110 -1.53 -0.49 6.78
CA TYR A 110 -1.43 -1.77 6.10
C TYR A 110 -2.83 -2.25 5.75
N ILE A 111 -3.03 -2.76 4.54
CA ILE A 111 -4.16 -3.63 4.21
C ILE A 111 -3.59 -5.04 4.26
N ASP A 112 -4.00 -5.83 5.26
CA ASP A 112 -3.49 -7.19 5.41
C ASP A 112 -4.28 -8.15 4.50
N SER A 113 -3.74 -9.34 4.35
CA SER A 113 -4.26 -10.47 3.59
C SER A 113 -5.68 -10.92 3.96
N ASP A 114 -6.21 -10.53 5.11
CA ASP A 114 -7.60 -10.76 5.52
C ASP A 114 -8.54 -9.60 5.17
N GLY A 115 -8.03 -8.54 4.56
CA GLY A 115 -8.80 -7.34 4.22
C GLY A 115 -8.92 -6.34 5.38
N VAL A 116 -8.34 -6.63 6.55
CA VAL A 116 -8.34 -5.69 7.70
C VAL A 116 -7.31 -4.59 7.47
N LEU A 117 -7.72 -3.35 7.73
CA LEU A 117 -6.86 -2.18 7.67
C LEU A 117 -6.25 -1.89 9.03
N TYR A 118 -4.93 -1.89 9.12
CA TYR A 118 -4.21 -1.58 10.35
C TYR A 118 -3.56 -0.20 10.27
N TRP A 119 -4.04 0.73 11.10
CA TRP A 119 -3.45 2.06 11.21
C TRP A 119 -2.30 2.04 12.23
N ASN A 120 -1.08 2.11 11.74
CA ASN A 120 0.12 1.83 12.52
C ASN A 120 0.82 3.09 13.05
N ASN A 121 0.86 4.17 12.27
CA ASN A 121 1.52 5.43 12.64
C ASN A 121 0.66 6.65 12.26
N ASN A 122 0.78 7.74 13.02
CA ASN A 122 0.26 9.05 12.59
C ASN A 122 0.81 9.40 11.19
N PRO A 123 -0.01 9.90 10.24
CA PRO A 123 0.44 10.32 8.91
C PRO A 123 1.55 11.40 8.92
N GLU A 124 1.58 12.21 9.99
CA GLU A 124 2.56 13.26 10.26
C GLU A 124 3.93 12.68 10.65
N ARG A 125 3.95 11.46 11.19
CA ARG A 125 5.15 10.84 11.73
C ARG A 125 6.01 10.26 10.63
N ILE A 126 7.11 10.92 10.29
CA ILE A 126 8.08 10.39 9.33
C ILE A 126 9.11 9.49 10.03
N THR A 127 9.56 8.45 9.33
CA THR A 127 10.59 7.50 9.79
C THR A 127 11.96 7.80 9.22
#